data_AF-A0A091AZQ4-F1
#
_entry.id   AF-A0A091AZQ4-F1
#
_cell.length_a   1.000
_cell.length_b   1.000
_cell.length_c   1.000
_cell.angle_alpha   90.00
_cell.angle_beta   90.00
_cell.angle_gamma   90.00
#
_symmetry.space_group_name_H-M   'P 1'
#
loop_
_entity.id
_entity.type
_entity.pdbx_description
1 polymer ?
#
loop_
_entity_poly.entity_id
_entity_poly.type
_entity_poly.pdbx_seq_one_letter_code
_entity_poly.pdbx_strand_id
1 'polypeptide(L)' 'MSSEKLDSTAGGKKRDPDFINAEIALKRAARKARQRAQQAGVGVIVLQDGKIMEERPDHL' A
#
# COMPACT_ATOMS: atom_id res chain seq x y z
N MET A 1 43.93 3.03 -8.75
CA MET A 1 43.28 2.11 -7.80
C MET A 1 41.79 2.39 -7.85
N SER A 2 41.09 1.66 -8.71
CA SER A 2 39.66 1.88 -8.99
C SER A 2 38.81 1.34 -7.85
N SER A 3 37.94 2.20 -7.30
CA SER A 3 36.87 1.77 -6.40
C SER A 3 35.89 0.90 -7.18
N GLU A 4 35.91 -0.41 -6.92
CA GLU A 4 34.81 -1.29 -7.33
C GLU A 4 33.54 -0.80 -6.66
N LYS A 5 32.59 -0.34 -7.48
CA LYS A 5 31.22 -0.13 -7.05
C LYS A 5 30.68 -1.50 -6.67
N LEU A 6 30.31 -1.66 -5.40
CA LEU A 6 29.58 -2.82 -4.92
C LEU A 6 28.22 -2.85 -5.63
N ASP A 7 28.14 -3.63 -6.71
CA ASP A 7 26.88 -4.04 -7.33
C ASP A 7 26.13 -4.91 -6.32
N SER A 8 25.35 -4.26 -5.45
CA SER A 8 24.41 -4.90 -4.53
C SER A 8 23.17 -5.42 -5.27
N THR A 9 23.38 -6.26 -6.28
CA THR A 9 22.32 -6.90 -7.08
C THR A 9 22.67 -8.36 -7.36
N ALA A 10 22.76 -9.20 -6.33
CA ALA A 10 22.84 -10.64 -6.52
C ALA A 10 22.32 -11.43 -5.31
N GLY A 11 21.01 -11.34 -5.08
CA GLY A 11 20.33 -12.14 -4.06
C GLY A 11 18.83 -11.89 -3.95
N GLY A 12 18.21 -11.31 -4.98
CA GLY A 12 16.77 -11.08 -5.00
C GLY A 12 16.05 -12.41 -5.01
N LYS A 13 15.57 -12.88 -3.84
CA LYS A 13 14.57 -13.95 -3.79
C LYS A 13 13.48 -13.57 -4.76
N LYS A 14 13.26 -14.38 -5.81
CA LYS A 14 12.09 -14.24 -6.68
C LYS A 14 10.89 -14.14 -5.75
N ARG A 15 10.17 -13.01 -5.83
CA ARG A 15 8.90 -12.88 -5.10
C ARG A 15 8.03 -14.03 -5.54
N ASP A 16 7.35 -14.64 -4.58
CA ASP A 16 6.39 -15.70 -4.86
C ASP A 16 5.45 -15.22 -6.00
N PRO A 17 5.34 -15.98 -7.11
CA PRO A 17 4.48 -15.64 -8.23
C PRO A 17 3.05 -15.26 -7.81
N ASP A 18 2.52 -15.89 -6.75
CA ASP A 18 1.17 -15.62 -6.24
C ASP A 18 1.09 -14.23 -5.56
N PHE A 19 2.19 -13.76 -4.99
CA PHE A 19 2.27 -12.49 -4.27
C PHE A 19 2.95 -11.36 -5.06
N ILE A 20 3.38 -11.61 -6.30
CA ILE A 20 4.12 -10.63 -7.10
C ILE A 20 3.37 -9.30 -7.26
N ASN A 21 2.03 -9.36 -7.29
CA ASN A 21 1.13 -8.21 -7.45
C ASN A 21 0.33 -7.86 -6.19
N ALA A 22 0.58 -8.52 -5.06
CA ALA A 22 -0.22 -8.35 -3.84
C ALA A 22 -0.23 -6.90 -3.33
N GLU A 23 0.92 -6.23 -3.35
CA GLU A 23 1.04 -4.83 -2.93
C GLU A 23 0.19 -3.88 -3.80
N ILE A 24 0.21 -4.10 -5.12
CA ILE A 24 -0.58 -3.32 -6.08
C ILE A 24 -2.07 -3.58 -5.85
N ALA A 25 -2.46 -4.83 -5.62
CA ALA A 25 -3.84 -5.21 -5.33
C ALA A 25 -4.34 -4.55 -4.04
N LEU A 26 -3.54 -4.54 -2.98
CA LEU A 26 -3.88 -3.88 -1.71
C LEU A 26 -4.04 -2.37 -1.87
N LYS A 27 -3.13 -1.69 -2.58
CA LYS A 27 -3.26 -0.24 -2.87
C LYS A 27 -4.54 0.07 -3.64
N ARG A 28 -4.89 -0.76 -4.63
CA ARG A 28 -6.14 -0.62 -5.40
C ARG A 28 -7.37 -0.85 -4.53
N ALA A 29 -7.35 -1.87 -3.67
CA ALA A 29 -8.43 -2.18 -2.76
C ALA A 29 -8.67 -1.03 -1.76
N ALA A 30 -7.61 -0.49 -1.16
CA ALA A 30 -7.69 0.65 -0.25
C ALA A 30 -8.29 1.89 -0.92
N ARG A 31 -7.85 2.22 -2.14
CA ARG A 31 -8.42 3.34 -2.91
C ARG A 31 -9.91 3.13 -3.21
N LYS A 32 -10.30 1.92 -3.59
CA LYS A 32 -11.70 1.58 -3.87
C LYS A 32 -12.59 1.65 -2.62
N ALA A 33 -12.06 1.27 -1.46
CA ALA A 33 -12.76 1.39 -0.18
C ALA A 33 -13.08 2.86 0.13
N ARG A 34 -12.09 3.76 0.01
CA ARG A 34 -12.30 5.21 0.18
C ARG A 34 -13.33 5.78 -0.79
N GLN A 35 -13.25 5.42 -2.07
CA GLN A 35 -14.23 5.86 -3.08
C GLN A 35 -15.65 5.41 -2.71
N ARG A 36 -15.83 4.15 -2.28
CA ARG A 36 -17.14 3.64 -1.86
C ARG A 36 -17.67 4.34 -0.61
N ALA A 37 -16.79 4.59 0.35
CA ALA A 37 -17.14 5.29 1.57
C ALA A 37 -17.61 6.72 1.27
N GLN A 38 -16.89 7.44 0.39
CA GLN A 38 -17.31 8.75 -0.09
C GLN A 38 -18.67 8.71 -0.79
N GLN A 39 -18.89 7.75 -1.70
CA GLN A 39 -20.17 7.59 -2.40
C GLN A 39 -21.35 7.29 -1.46
N ALA A 40 -21.10 6.56 -0.38
CA ALA A 40 -22.11 6.21 0.61
C ALA A 40 -22.24 7.23 1.76
N GLY A 41 -21.38 8.27 1.79
CA GLY A 41 -21.34 9.24 2.90
C GLY A 41 -20.92 8.64 4.24
N VAL A 42 -20.12 7.57 4.23
CA VAL A 42 -19.63 6.87 5.43
C VAL A 42 -18.11 7.01 5.58
N GLY A 43 -17.60 6.72 6.78
CA GLY A 43 -16.16 6.68 7.05
C GLY A 43 -15.48 5.35 6.66
N VAL A 44 -14.16 5.35 6.60
CA VAL A 44 -13.30 4.16 6.48
C VAL A 44 -12.45 4.03 7.74
N ILE A 45 -12.36 2.81 8.28
CA ILE A 45 -11.42 2.52 9.37
C ILE A 45 -10.05 2.18 8.79
N VAL A 46 -9.01 2.84 9.28
CA VAL A 46 -7.61 2.63 8.89
C VAL A 46 -6.74 2.35 10.12
N LEU A 47 -5.71 1.53 9.94
CA LEU A 47 -4.63 1.37 10.92
C LEU A 47 -3.47 2.26 10.48
N GLN A 48 -3.20 3.32 11.23
CA GLN A 48 -2.11 4.25 10.98
C GLN A 48 -1.28 4.39 12.25
N ASP A 49 0.04 4.18 12.13
CA ASP A 49 0.97 4.28 13.26
C ASP A 49 0.55 3.46 14.50
N GLY A 50 0.03 2.25 14.25
CA GLY A 50 -0.46 1.34 15.30
C GLY A 50 -1.80 1.74 15.93
N LYS A 51 -2.46 2.80 15.43
CA LYS A 51 -3.73 3.30 15.93
C LYS A 51 -4.84 3.05 14.92
N ILE A 52 -5.98 2.61 15.43
CA ILE A 52 -7.21 2.51 14.63
C ILE A 52 -7.82 3.91 14.56
N MET A 53 -8.02 4.41 13.35
CA MET A 53 -8.58 5.74 13.09
C MET A 53 -9.75 5.63 12.10
N GLU A 54 -10.72 6.53 12.23
CA GLU A 54 -11.81 6.70 11.26
C GLU A 54 -11.46 7.88 10.33
N GLU A 55 -11.30 7.62 9.04
CA GLU A 55 -11.24 8.64 8.00
C GLU A 55 -12.67 8.92 7.51
N ARG A 56 -13.15 10.16 7.63
CA ARG A 56 -14.41 10.59 7.00
C ARG A 56 -14.11 11.46 5.78
N PRO A 57 -14.93 11.38 4.72
CA PRO A 57 -14.88 12.38 3.67
C PRO A 57 -15.22 13.74 4.31
N ASP A 58 -14.30 14.71 4.23
CA ASP A 58 -14.57 16.07 4.66
C ASP A 58 -15.84 16.55 3.94
N HIS A 59 -16.80 17.05 4.71
CA HIS A 59 -18.01 17.65 4.15
C HIS A 59 -17.58 18.83 3.26
N LEU A 60 -17.76 18.67 1.93
CA LEU A 60 -17.70 19.77 0.97
C LEU A 60 -18.86 20.73 1.19
#